data_AF-A0A7S0HLZ9-F1
#
_entry.id   AF-A0A7S0HLZ9-F1
#
_cell.length_a   1.000
_cell.length_b   1.000
_cell.length_c   1.000
_cell.angle_alpha   90.00
_cell.angle_beta   90.00
_cell.angle_gamma   90.00
#
_symmetry.space_group_name_H-M   'P 1'
#
loop_
_entity.id
_entity.type
_entity.pdbx_description
1 polymer ?
#
loop_
_entity_poly.entity_id
_entity_poly.type
_entity_poly.pdbx_seq_one_letter_code
_entity_poly.pdbx_strand_id
1 'polypeptide(L)'
;LTAAAASPAKKRSADELQAVVELNPKKMKVAELKKALQQHGLKPEGGKAAMAAALSEVVERSALELKYGALSLPELKALCEANAQLKGGTKPELVQRCIDGAQHGALPRCPECGGGLLKVVYAQQHGHGGQGKFSCPGFHDGDAFQRCPYTATSAERLPWVEA
;
A
#
# COMPACT_ATOMS: atom_id res chain seq x y z
N LEU A 1 -7.28 18.25 -15.03
CA LEU A 1 -7.41 17.92 -13.59
C LEU A 1 -6.05 17.43 -13.11
N THR A 2 -5.30 18.33 -12.49
CA THR A 2 -3.96 18.10 -11.95
C THR A 2 -4.06 17.14 -10.77
N ALA A 3 -3.66 15.88 -10.96
CA ALA A 3 -3.45 14.96 -9.86
C ALA A 3 -2.24 15.46 -9.07
N ALA A 4 -2.45 15.86 -7.82
CA ALA A 4 -1.35 15.97 -6.87
C ALA A 4 -0.75 14.57 -6.74
N ALA A 5 0.37 14.33 -7.43
CA ALA A 5 1.23 13.23 -7.10
C ALA A 5 1.53 13.36 -5.61
N ALA A 6 1.22 12.34 -4.82
CA ALA A 6 1.72 12.26 -3.46
C ALA A 6 3.23 12.48 -3.55
N SER A 7 3.73 13.55 -2.93
CA SER A 7 5.16 13.85 -2.88
C SER A 7 5.93 12.57 -2.56
N PRO A 8 7.04 12.27 -3.23
CA PRO A 8 7.77 11.03 -2.97
C PRO A 8 8.12 11.00 -1.49
N ALA A 9 7.50 10.09 -0.74
CA ALA A 9 7.80 9.90 0.66
C ALA A 9 9.31 9.67 0.75
N LYS A 10 10.00 10.54 1.49
CA LYS A 10 11.45 10.44 1.69
C LYS A 10 11.73 9.01 2.15
N LYS A 11 12.59 8.30 1.41
CA LYS A 11 12.94 6.91 1.73
C LYS A 11 13.46 6.86 3.18
N ARG A 12 12.71 6.19 4.06
CA ARG A 12 13.14 5.94 5.44
C ARG A 12 14.35 4.99 5.40
N SER A 13 15.33 5.23 6.26
CA SER A 13 16.47 4.33 6.42
C SER A 13 16.04 3.00 7.06
N ALA A 14 16.85 1.96 6.91
CA ALA A 14 16.57 0.67 7.53
C ALA A 14 16.52 0.77 9.06
N ASP A 15 17.39 1.59 9.66
CA ASP A 15 17.42 1.82 11.12
C ASP A 15 16.15 2.54 11.61
N GLU A 16 15.67 3.55 10.87
CA GLU A 16 14.40 4.22 11.17
C GLU A 16 13.21 3.25 11.09
N LEU A 17 13.20 2.37 10.10
CA LEU A 17 12.14 1.37 9.96
C LEU A 17 12.21 0.33 11.08
N GLN A 18 13.41 -0.16 11.41
CA GLN A 18 13.62 -1.16 12.44
C GLN A 18 13.18 -0.65 13.82
N ALA A 19 13.50 0.61 14.15
CA ALA A 19 13.05 1.24 15.39
C ALA A 19 11.52 1.31 15.50
N VAL A 20 10.81 1.49 14.38
CA VAL A 20 9.33 1.45 14.37
C VAL A 20 8.83 0.02 14.53
N VAL A 21 9.46 -0.96 13.89
CA VAL A 21 9.08 -2.38 13.98
C VAL A 21 9.19 -2.92 15.42
N GLU A 22 10.13 -2.41 16.20
CA GLU A 22 10.36 -2.79 17.60
C GLU A 22 9.32 -2.21 18.57
N LEU A 23 8.48 -1.28 18.13
CA LEU A 23 7.39 -0.76 18.95
C LEU A 23 6.39 -1.87 19.27
N ASN A 24 5.91 -1.88 20.52
CA ASN A 24 4.84 -2.77 20.96
C ASN A 24 3.59 -1.97 21.36
N PRO A 25 2.70 -1.63 20.41
CA PRO A 25 1.55 -0.76 20.65
C PRO A 25 0.64 -1.25 21.78
N LYS A 26 0.51 -2.57 21.96
CA LYS A 26 -0.36 -3.17 22.99
C LYS A 26 0.12 -2.91 24.42
N LYS A 27 1.44 -2.79 24.62
CA LYS A 27 2.06 -2.57 25.94
C LYS A 27 2.27 -1.10 26.28
N MET A 28 2.23 -0.21 25.29
CA MET A 28 2.44 1.23 25.47
C MET A 28 1.33 1.88 26.32
N LYS A 29 1.70 2.92 27.07
CA LYS A 29 0.76 3.79 27.77
C LYS A 29 0.07 4.71 26.76
N VAL A 30 -1.12 5.21 27.11
CA VAL A 30 -1.89 6.10 26.23
C VAL A 30 -1.09 7.33 25.80
N ALA A 31 -0.33 7.95 26.71
CA ALA A 31 0.49 9.11 26.37
C ALA A 31 1.58 8.79 25.31
N GLU A 32 2.19 7.61 25.39
CA GLU A 32 3.21 7.15 24.44
C GLU A 32 2.59 6.85 23.07
N LEU A 33 1.42 6.20 23.06
CA LEU A 33 0.65 5.96 21.83
C LEU A 33 0.30 7.26 21.11
N LYS A 34 -0.19 8.27 21.86
CA LYS A 34 -0.53 9.58 21.28
C LYS A 34 0.68 10.23 20.61
N LYS A 35 1.82 10.22 21.30
CA LYS A 35 3.08 10.78 20.78
C LYS A 35 3.55 10.06 19.51
N ALA A 36 3.53 8.72 19.53
CA ALA A 36 3.94 7.93 18.37
C ALA A 36 3.03 8.15 17.16
N LEU A 37 1.70 8.17 17.35
CA LEU A 37 0.76 8.46 16.26
C LEU A 37 1.00 9.84 15.65
N GLN A 38 1.20 10.87 16.48
CA GLN A 38 1.50 12.22 16.01
C GLN A 38 2.82 12.28 15.21
N GLN A 39 3.85 11.56 15.63
CA GLN A 39 5.12 11.46 14.89
C GLN A 39 4.94 10.84 13.49
N HIS A 40 3.93 9.98 13.33
CA HIS A 40 3.55 9.38 12.06
C HIS A 40 2.41 10.11 11.32
N GLY A 41 2.05 11.33 11.76
CA GLY A 41 1.03 12.15 11.11
C GLY A 41 -0.41 11.64 11.31
N LEU A 42 -0.62 10.70 12.23
CA LEU A 42 -1.93 10.16 12.58
C LEU A 42 -2.57 10.95 13.72
N LYS A 43 -3.88 11.17 13.64
CA LYS A 43 -4.64 11.80 14.72
C LYS A 43 -4.88 10.78 15.84
N PRO A 44 -4.53 11.09 17.10
CA PRO A 44 -4.79 10.19 18.23
C PRO A 44 -6.25 10.28 18.66
N GLU A 45 -7.14 9.64 17.91
CA GLU A 45 -8.56 9.58 18.18
C GLU A 45 -8.96 8.22 18.77
N GLY A 46 -10.01 8.20 19.59
CA GLY A 46 -10.53 7.00 20.23
C GLY A 46 -9.81 6.58 21.53
N GLY A 47 -10.13 5.37 22.01
CA GLY A 47 -9.57 4.79 23.23
C GLY A 47 -8.20 4.13 23.02
N LYS A 48 -7.59 3.61 24.11
CA LYS A 48 -6.28 2.94 24.07
C LYS A 48 -6.19 1.87 22.98
N ALA A 49 -7.24 1.05 22.83
CA ALA A 49 -7.29 -0.01 21.83
C ALA A 49 -7.26 0.52 20.38
N ALA A 50 -8.01 1.59 20.08
CA ALA A 50 -8.03 2.19 18.75
C ALA A 50 -6.67 2.81 18.39
N MET A 51 -6.05 3.52 19.33
CA MET A 51 -4.71 4.09 19.14
C MET A 51 -3.65 2.98 18.95
N ALA A 52 -3.74 1.89 19.71
CA ALA A 52 -2.84 0.76 19.56
C ALA A 52 -3.01 0.09 18.19
N ALA A 53 -4.24 -0.07 17.69
CA ALA A 53 -4.52 -0.63 16.37
C ALA A 53 -3.97 0.26 15.24
N ALA A 54 -4.18 1.57 15.31
CA ALA A 54 -3.65 2.51 14.32
C ALA A 54 -2.11 2.49 14.28
N LEU A 55 -1.45 2.41 15.45
CA LEU A 55 0.00 2.30 15.50
C LEU A 55 0.47 0.92 15.02
N SER A 56 -0.27 -0.16 15.31
CA SER A 56 0.03 -1.49 14.77
C SER A 56 0.05 -1.51 13.24
N GLU A 57 -0.86 -0.80 12.57
CA GLU A 57 -0.84 -0.68 11.10
C GLU A 57 0.45 0.00 10.60
N VAL A 58 0.94 1.01 11.32
CA VAL A 58 2.23 1.68 10.99
C VAL A 58 3.41 0.73 11.18
N VAL A 59 3.40 -0.06 12.26
CA VAL A 59 4.42 -1.08 12.56
C VAL A 59 4.44 -2.14 11.46
N GLU A 60 3.28 -2.69 11.11
CA GLU A 60 3.13 -3.71 10.05
C GLU A 60 3.61 -3.17 8.70
N ARG A 61 3.20 -1.97 8.30
CA ARG A 61 3.68 -1.34 7.07
C ARG A 61 5.20 -1.18 7.08
N SER A 62 5.78 -0.75 8.19
CA SER A 62 7.22 -0.53 8.31
C SER A 62 8.00 -1.86 8.22
N ALA A 63 7.45 -2.96 8.74
CA ALA A 63 8.01 -4.30 8.56
C ALA A 63 7.99 -4.74 7.09
N LEU A 64 6.90 -4.46 6.36
CA LEU A 64 6.80 -4.74 4.93
C LEU A 64 7.75 -3.87 4.10
N GLU A 65 7.97 -2.62 4.48
CA GLU A 65 8.97 -1.74 3.86
C GLU A 65 10.39 -2.30 3.99
N LEU A 66 10.76 -2.85 5.16
CA LEU A 66 12.03 -3.56 5.33
C LEU A 66 12.09 -4.82 4.46
N LYS A 67 11.07 -5.68 4.56
CA LYS A 67 10.99 -6.95 3.83
C LYS A 67 11.14 -6.75 2.33
N TYR A 68 10.27 -5.95 1.72
CA TYR A 68 10.28 -5.74 0.26
C TYR A 68 11.39 -4.77 -0.19
N GLY A 69 11.83 -3.85 0.68
CA GLY A 69 12.96 -2.97 0.40
C GLY A 69 14.28 -3.74 0.22
N ALA A 70 14.46 -4.83 0.96
CA ALA A 70 15.62 -5.71 0.89
C ALA A 70 15.65 -6.57 -0.39
N LEU A 71 14.49 -6.88 -0.98
CA LEU A 71 14.41 -7.68 -2.21
C LEU A 71 15.04 -6.99 -3.41
N SER A 72 15.57 -7.79 -4.32
CA SER A 72 16.09 -7.37 -5.61
C SER A 72 14.95 -7.02 -6.58
N LEU A 73 15.29 -6.29 -7.66
CA LEU A 73 14.30 -5.92 -8.67
C LEU A 73 13.65 -7.14 -9.36
N PRO A 74 14.38 -8.23 -9.70
CA PRO A 74 13.76 -9.43 -10.25
C PRO A 74 12.76 -10.09 -9.29
N GLU A 75 13.10 -10.21 -8.01
CA GLU A 75 12.22 -10.80 -6.98
C GLU A 75 10.92 -9.99 -6.82
N LEU A 76 11.01 -8.66 -6.78
CA LEU A 76 9.84 -7.78 -6.72
C LEU A 76 8.93 -7.92 -7.95
N LYS A 77 9.53 -8.11 -9.13
CA LYS A 77 8.76 -8.35 -10.36
C LYS A 77 8.07 -9.71 -10.35
N ALA A 78 8.73 -10.75 -9.82
CA ALA A 78 8.14 -12.07 -9.68
C ALA A 78 6.95 -12.06 -8.70
N LEU A 79 7.06 -11.36 -7.57
CA LEU A 79 5.94 -11.14 -6.64
C LEU A 79 4.76 -10.42 -7.30
N CYS A 80 5.05 -9.35 -8.05
CA CYS A 80 4.00 -8.64 -8.79
C CYS A 80 3.33 -9.55 -9.82
N GLU A 81 4.10 -10.38 -10.53
CA GLU A 81 3.58 -11.32 -11.53
C GLU A 81 2.65 -12.37 -10.92
N ALA A 82 3.08 -13.00 -9.82
CA ALA A 82 2.29 -14.01 -9.10
C ALA A 82 0.94 -13.46 -8.63
N ASN A 83 0.86 -12.15 -8.39
CA ASN A 83 -0.34 -11.47 -7.93
C ASN A 83 -1.08 -10.70 -9.03
N ALA A 84 -0.79 -10.98 -10.31
CA ALA A 84 -1.37 -10.30 -11.48
C ALA A 84 -1.27 -8.76 -11.42
N GLN A 85 -0.22 -8.25 -10.80
CA GLN A 85 0.06 -6.83 -10.65
C GLN A 85 0.98 -6.32 -11.75
N LEU A 86 0.99 -4.99 -11.95
CA LEU A 86 1.87 -4.36 -12.91
C LEU A 86 3.35 -4.63 -12.54
N LYS A 87 4.18 -5.06 -13.50
CA LYS A 87 5.62 -5.33 -13.32
C LYS A 87 6.53 -4.16 -13.70
N GLY A 88 5.93 -3.10 -14.26
CA GLY A 88 6.61 -1.87 -14.66
C GLY A 88 6.79 -0.88 -13.52
N GLY A 89 7.75 0.04 -13.71
CA GLY A 89 8.10 1.09 -12.77
C GLY A 89 9.51 0.95 -12.19
N THR A 90 9.82 1.87 -11.29
CA THR A 90 11.04 1.92 -10.48
C THR A 90 10.96 0.95 -9.30
N LYS A 91 12.11 0.59 -8.71
CA LYS A 91 12.14 -0.28 -7.52
C LYS A 91 11.22 0.22 -6.38
N PRO A 92 11.23 1.52 -6.01
CA PRO A 92 10.31 2.03 -4.98
C PRO A 92 8.82 1.80 -5.31
N GLU A 93 8.42 1.96 -6.57
CA GLU A 93 7.03 1.72 -6.98
C GLU A 93 6.64 0.25 -6.87
N LEU A 94 7.55 -0.69 -7.21
CA LEU A 94 7.31 -2.11 -7.02
C LEU A 94 7.21 -2.48 -5.53
N VAL A 95 8.08 -1.90 -4.69
CA VAL A 95 8.03 -2.08 -3.23
C VAL A 95 6.69 -1.60 -2.68
N GLN A 96 6.25 -0.40 -3.04
CA GLN A 96 4.95 0.12 -2.60
C GLN A 96 3.78 -0.76 -3.05
N ARG A 97 3.85 -1.34 -4.26
CA ARG A 97 2.85 -2.26 -4.77
C ARG A 97 2.80 -3.58 -3.98
N CYS A 98 3.96 -4.12 -3.61
CA CYS A 98 4.04 -5.32 -2.77
C CYS A 98 3.54 -5.05 -1.35
N ILE A 99 3.87 -3.90 -0.77
CA ILE A 99 3.34 -3.48 0.55
C ILE A 99 1.82 -3.38 0.50
N ASP A 100 1.27 -2.68 -0.49
CA ASP A 100 -0.18 -2.54 -0.65
C ASP A 100 -0.88 -3.90 -0.78
N GLY A 101 -0.31 -4.77 -1.63
CA GLY A 101 -0.77 -6.12 -1.83
C GLY A 101 -0.75 -6.94 -0.54
N ALA A 102 0.35 -6.93 0.20
CA ALA A 102 0.48 -7.68 1.45
C ALA A 102 -0.43 -7.16 2.57
N GLN A 103 -0.70 -5.86 2.64
CA GLN A 103 -1.58 -5.28 3.67
C GLN A 103 -3.07 -5.47 3.36
N HIS A 104 -3.45 -5.44 2.09
CA HIS A 104 -4.85 -5.29 1.70
C HIS A 104 -5.35 -6.30 0.66
N GLY A 105 -4.46 -7.11 0.11
CA GLY A 105 -4.73 -8.01 -1.00
C GLY A 105 -4.37 -7.43 -2.37
N ALA A 106 -4.21 -8.32 -3.33
CA ALA A 106 -3.92 -8.02 -4.72
C ALA A 106 -5.12 -7.33 -5.40
N LEU A 107 -4.84 -6.28 -6.17
CA LEU A 107 -5.86 -5.60 -6.98
C LEU A 107 -6.39 -6.56 -8.05
N PRO A 108 -7.72 -6.69 -8.20
CA PRO A 108 -8.28 -7.52 -9.25
C PRO A 108 -8.05 -6.88 -10.63
N ARG A 109 -8.29 -7.67 -11.68
CA ARG A 109 -8.46 -7.14 -13.03
C ARG A 109 -9.71 -6.25 -13.07
N CYS A 110 -9.74 -5.33 -14.02
CA CYS A 110 -10.90 -4.47 -14.24
C CYS A 110 -12.16 -5.33 -14.48
N PRO A 111 -13.23 -5.19 -13.67
CA PRO A 111 -14.44 -5.99 -13.84
C PRO A 111 -15.22 -5.62 -15.10
N GLU A 112 -15.02 -4.42 -15.65
CA GLU A 112 -15.68 -4.00 -16.90
C GLU A 112 -14.98 -4.53 -18.14
N CYS A 113 -13.65 -4.37 -18.24
CA CYS A 113 -12.93 -4.69 -19.48
C CYS A 113 -12.10 -5.98 -19.42
N GLY A 114 -11.87 -6.56 -18.24
CA GLY A 114 -11.05 -7.77 -18.03
C GLY A 114 -9.55 -7.61 -18.30
N GLY A 115 -9.15 -6.71 -19.20
CA GLY A 115 -7.76 -6.52 -19.60
C GLY A 115 -6.96 -5.59 -18.68
N GLY A 116 -7.58 -4.51 -18.20
CA GLY A 116 -6.90 -3.46 -17.45
C GLY A 116 -6.54 -3.87 -16.02
N LEU A 117 -5.34 -3.50 -15.57
CA LEU A 117 -4.92 -3.65 -14.17
C LEU A 117 -5.30 -2.39 -13.40
N LEU A 118 -6.13 -2.53 -12.38
CA LEU A 118 -6.62 -1.38 -11.62
C LEU A 118 -5.48 -0.62 -10.95
N LYS A 119 -5.65 0.70 -10.83
CA LYS A 119 -4.83 1.58 -9.98
C LYS A 119 -5.70 2.10 -8.86
N VAL A 120 -5.14 2.21 -7.67
CA VAL A 120 -5.80 2.79 -6.51
C VAL A 120 -5.08 4.05 -6.05
N VAL A 121 -5.85 5.08 -5.69
CA VAL A 121 -5.34 6.30 -5.04
C VAL A 121 -6.00 6.43 -3.68
N TYR A 122 -5.19 6.52 -2.63
CA TYR A 122 -5.65 6.68 -1.26
C TYR A 122 -5.66 8.15 -0.85
N ALA A 123 -6.64 8.54 -0.04
CA ALA A 123 -6.70 9.88 0.53
C ALA A 123 -5.68 10.09 1.66
N GLN A 124 -5.27 9.01 2.31
CA GLN A 124 -4.32 8.98 3.42
C GLN A 124 -3.47 7.72 3.33
N GLN A 125 -2.27 7.73 3.92
CA GLN A 125 -1.32 6.61 3.84
C GLN A 125 -1.71 5.39 4.71
N HIS A 126 -2.54 5.61 5.73
CA HIS A 126 -2.92 4.62 6.73
C HIS A 126 -4.42 4.73 7.05
N GLY A 127 -5.01 3.68 7.60
CA GLY A 127 -6.41 3.67 8.04
C GLY A 127 -7.42 3.72 6.90
N HIS A 128 -7.03 3.35 5.68
CA HIS A 128 -7.93 3.30 4.52
C HIS A 128 -8.50 1.90 4.25
N GLY A 129 -8.01 0.85 4.94
CA GLY A 129 -8.54 -0.52 4.83
C GLY A 129 -8.52 -1.09 3.41
N GLY A 130 -7.52 -0.70 2.61
CA GLY A 130 -7.43 -1.09 1.20
C GLY A 130 -8.44 -0.42 0.27
N GLN A 131 -9.29 0.50 0.76
CA GLN A 131 -10.28 1.21 -0.04
C GLN A 131 -9.78 2.60 -0.45
N GLY A 132 -10.16 3.04 -1.63
CA GLY A 132 -9.67 4.28 -2.23
C GLY A 132 -10.34 4.54 -3.57
N LYS A 133 -9.80 5.48 -4.34
CA LYS A 133 -10.28 5.73 -5.70
C LYS A 133 -9.61 4.76 -6.66
N PHE A 134 -10.35 3.73 -7.06
CA PHE A 134 -9.93 2.77 -8.08
C PHE A 134 -10.23 3.33 -9.47
N SER A 135 -9.29 3.15 -10.40
CA SER A 135 -9.50 3.50 -11.82
C SER A 135 -8.81 2.50 -12.73
N CYS A 136 -9.46 2.21 -13.86
CA CYS A 136 -8.85 1.41 -14.92
C CYS A 136 -7.99 2.31 -15.83
N PRO A 137 -6.69 2.03 -15.99
CA PRO A 137 -5.85 2.80 -16.92
C PRO A 137 -6.07 2.44 -18.39
N GLY A 138 -6.94 1.47 -18.70
CA GLY A 138 -7.03 0.84 -20.01
C GLY A 138 -6.05 -0.33 -20.17
N PHE A 139 -6.04 -0.92 -21.36
CA PHE A 139 -5.15 -2.02 -21.72
C PHE A 139 -4.85 -1.97 -23.22
N HIS A 140 -3.79 -2.66 -23.65
CA HIS A 140 -3.55 -2.88 -25.08
C HIS A 140 -4.14 -4.23 -25.49
N ASP A 141 -4.90 -4.21 -26.59
CA ASP A 141 -5.35 -5.39 -27.30
C ASP A 141 -4.67 -5.42 -28.68
N GLY A 142 -3.64 -6.25 -28.81
CA GLY A 142 -2.66 -6.15 -29.89
C GLY A 142 -1.98 -4.77 -29.89
N ASP A 143 -1.99 -4.11 -31.05
CA ASP A 143 -1.40 -2.77 -31.23
C ASP A 143 -2.35 -1.62 -30.85
N ALA A 144 -3.61 -1.92 -30.52
CA ALA A 144 -4.62 -0.91 -30.19
C ALA A 144 -4.74 -0.68 -28.68
N PHE A 145 -4.64 0.58 -28.24
CA PHE A 145 -4.95 0.95 -26.87
C PHE A 145 -6.46 1.05 -26.66
N GLN A 146 -6.99 0.25 -25.75
CA GLN A 146 -8.38 0.25 -25.32
C GLN A 146 -8.54 1.05 -24.03
N ARG A 147 -9.22 2.20 -24.13
CA ARG A 147 -9.57 3.02 -22.97
C ARG A 147 -10.78 2.42 -22.25
N CYS A 148 -10.74 2.38 -20.92
CA CYS A 148 -11.85 1.94 -20.09
C CYS A 148 -12.20 3.04 -19.07
N PRO A 149 -13.47 3.45 -18.93
CA PRO A 149 -13.89 4.52 -18.03
C PRO A 149 -14.11 4.05 -16.58
N TYR A 150 -13.95 2.76 -16.29
CA TYR A 150 -14.20 2.19 -14.97
C TYR A 150 -13.52 2.98 -13.85
N THR A 151 -14.34 3.36 -12.87
CA THR A 151 -13.88 3.91 -11.59
C THR A 151 -14.75 3.38 -10.47
N ALA A 152 -14.18 3.20 -9.28
CA ALA A 152 -14.91 2.76 -8.10
C ALA A 152 -14.28 3.35 -6.83
N THR A 153 -15.04 3.37 -5.74
CA THR A 153 -14.55 3.71 -4.39
C THR A 153 -14.15 2.49 -3.58
N SER A 154 -14.52 1.30 -4.07
CA SER A 154 -14.21 0.02 -3.46
C SER A 154 -13.93 -1.04 -4.51
N ALA A 155 -13.10 -2.01 -4.17
CA ALA A 155 -12.86 -3.20 -4.97
C ALA A 155 -12.62 -4.41 -4.06
N GLU A 156 -13.19 -5.55 -4.43
CA GLU A 156 -12.88 -6.83 -3.80
C GLU A 156 -11.48 -7.26 -4.24
N ARG A 157 -10.60 -7.44 -3.26
CA ARG A 157 -9.19 -7.77 -3.49
C ARG A 157 -8.96 -9.25 -3.31
N LEU A 158 -8.07 -9.81 -4.12
CA LEU A 158 -7.68 -11.20 -4.02
C LEU A 158 -6.64 -11.36 -2.90
N PRO A 159 -6.57 -12.53 -2.23
CA PRO A 159 -5.51 -12.82 -1.28
C PRO A 159 -4.12 -12.62 -1.92
N TRP A 160 -3.21 -11.99 -1.18
CA TRP A 160 -1.83 -11.83 -1.63
C TRP A 160 -1.06 -13.13 -1.49
N VAL A 161 -0.43 -13.56 -2.58
CA VAL A 161 0.43 -14.74 -2.63
C VAL A 161 1.86 -14.30 -2.36
N GLU A 162 2.42 -14.80 -1.27
CA GLU A 162 3.86 -14.74 -1.00
C GLU A 162 4.57 -15.77 -1.89
N ALA A 163 5.66 -15.35 -2.54
CA ALA A 163 6.49 -16.22 -3.39
C ALA A 163 7.47 -17.06 -2.56
#